data_AF-A0A243Q9J1-F1
#
_entry.id   AF-A0A243Q9J1-F1
#
_cell.length_a   1.000
_cell.length_b   1.000
_cell.length_c   1.000
_cell.angle_alpha   90.00
_cell.angle_beta   90.00
_cell.angle_gamma   90.00
#
_symmetry.space_group_name_H-M   'P 1'
#
loop_
_entity.id
_entity.type
_entity.pdbx_description
1 polymer ?
#
loop_
_entity_poly.entity_id
_entity_poly.type
_entity_poly.pdbx_seq_one_letter_code
_entity_poly.pdbx_strand_id
1 'polypeptide(L)' 'NTVRGMFELMYGFTNDLAPNFQLIVSDHANLSDQWYQDCVRYNWRNGDALVPQAWIDEHAS' A
#
# COMPACT_ATOMS: atom_id res chain seq x y z
N ASN A 1 -4.79 -14.34 -12.68
CA ASN A 1 -3.78 -13.42 -12.09
C ASN A 1 -4.08 -13.31 -10.59
N THR A 2 -3.36 -14.05 -9.74
CA THR A 2 -3.74 -14.30 -8.34
C THR A 2 -3.63 -13.07 -7.44
N VAL A 3 -2.69 -12.16 -7.73
CA VAL A 3 -2.46 -10.92 -6.95
C VAL A 3 -3.66 -9.97 -7.01
N ARG A 4 -4.24 -9.78 -8.21
CA ARG A 4 -5.42 -8.92 -8.40
C ARG A 4 -6.60 -9.38 -7.54
N GLY A 5 -6.93 -10.67 -7.58
CA GLY A 5 -8.05 -11.21 -6.82
C GLY A 5 -7.91 -11.03 -5.31
N MET A 6 -6.66 -11.08 -4.80
CA MET A 6 -6.38 -10.78 -3.39
C MET A 6 -6.74 -9.33 -3.04
N PHE A 7 -6.35 -8.37 -3.88
CA PHE A 7 -6.68 -6.96 -3.67
C PHE A 7 -8.18 -6.65 -3.85
N GLU A 8 -8.84 -7.29 -4.81
CA GLU A 8 -10.30 -7.17 -4.99
C GLU A 8 -11.06 -7.68 -3.74
N LEU A 9 -10.61 -8.79 -3.15
CA LEU A 9 -11.19 -9.31 -1.90
C LEU A 9 -10.99 -8.32 -0.74
N MET A 10 -9.77 -7.80 -0.56
CA MET A 10 -9.49 -6.81 0.48
C MET A 10 -10.31 -5.53 0.28
N TYR A 11 -10.37 -5.03 -0.96
CA TYR A 11 -11.14 -3.84 -1.33
C TYR A 11 -12.64 -4.00 -1.07
N GLY A 12 -13.23 -5.13 -1.46
CA GLY A 12 -14.63 -5.43 -1.19
C GLY A 12 -14.90 -5.58 0.31
N PHE A 13 -13.99 -6.19 1.07
CA PHE A 13 -14.11 -6.29 2.52
C PHE A 13 -14.18 -4.91 3.19
N THR A 14 -13.28 -3.98 2.83
CA THR A 14 -13.20 -2.67 3.47
C THR A 14 -14.24 -1.67 2.97
N ASN A 15 -14.81 -1.84 1.78
CA ASN A 15 -15.83 -0.92 1.26
C ASN A 15 -17.26 -1.41 1.52
N ASP A 16 -17.50 -2.72 1.44
CA ASP A 16 -18.86 -3.25 1.45
C ASP A 16 -19.20 -3.93 2.78
N LEU A 17 -18.33 -4.82 3.28
CA LEU A 17 -18.65 -5.66 4.43
C LEU A 17 -18.36 -4.97 5.78
N ALA A 18 -17.29 -4.21 5.84
CA ALA A 18 -16.85 -3.51 7.04
C ALA A 18 -16.33 -2.10 6.71
N PRO A 19 -17.21 -1.15 6.35
CA PRO A 19 -16.81 0.19 5.88
C PRO A 19 -16.01 1.02 6.88
N ASN A 20 -16.06 0.68 8.16
CA ASN A 20 -15.29 1.35 9.23
C ASN A 20 -13.98 0.60 9.58
N PHE A 21 -13.66 -0.47 8.86
CA PHE A 21 -12.42 -1.22 9.06
C PHE A 21 -11.30 -0.64 8.20
N GLN A 22 -10.20 -0.24 8.85
CA GLN A 22 -9.00 0.25 8.15
C GLN A 22 -8.01 -0.88 7.93
N LEU A 23 -7.64 -1.10 6.66
CA LEU A 23 -6.56 -1.99 6.26
C LEU A 23 -5.43 -1.18 5.64
N ILE A 24 -4.20 -1.45 6.08
CA ILE A 24 -2.98 -0.87 5.49
C ILE A 24 -2.16 -2.02 4.93
N VAL A 25 -1.79 -1.92 3.65
CA VAL A 25 -0.97 -2.92 2.95
C VAL A 25 0.27 -2.24 2.39
N SER A 26 1.40 -2.91 2.52
CA SER A 26 2.69 -2.47 2.00
C SER A 26 3.26 -3.59 1.15
N ASP A 27 3.33 -3.40 -0.17
CA ASP A 27 3.80 -4.41 -1.12
C ASP A 27 4.42 -3.76 -2.38
N HIS A 28 4.76 -4.56 -3.40
CA HIS A 28 5.39 -4.10 -4.65
C HIS A 28 4.43 -4.03 -5.85
N ALA A 29 3.20 -4.51 -5.72
CA ALA A 29 2.19 -4.48 -6.75
C ALA A 29 1.83 -3.02 -7.10
N ASN A 30 1.47 -2.83 -8.36
CA ASN A 30 1.02 -1.54 -8.87
C ASN A 30 0.05 -1.79 -10.02
N LEU A 31 -1.19 -2.19 -9.69
CA LEU A 31 -2.21 -2.49 -10.69
C LEU A 31 -2.68 -1.18 -11.32
N SER A 32 -2.83 -1.14 -12.65
CA SER A 32 -3.21 0.08 -13.37
C SER A 32 -4.68 0.50 -13.20
N ASP A 33 -5.49 -0.31 -12.53
CA ASP A 33 -6.92 -0.05 -12.33
C ASP A 33 -7.15 1.12 -11.39
N GLN A 34 -8.12 1.98 -11.73
CA GLN A 34 -8.38 3.20 -10.98
C GLN A 34 -8.71 2.92 -9.50
N TRP A 35 -9.54 1.93 -9.20
CA TRP A 35 -9.90 1.57 -7.82
C TRP A 35 -8.68 1.22 -6.96
N TYR A 36 -7.66 0.61 -7.57
CA TYR A 36 -6.41 0.27 -6.90
C TYR A 36 -5.57 1.52 -6.71
N GLN A 37 -5.42 2.33 -7.77
CA GLN A 37 -4.66 3.59 -7.72
C GLN A 37 -5.23 4.58 -6.70
N ASP A 38 -6.56 4.64 -6.55
CA ASP A 38 -7.23 5.47 -5.54
C ASP A 38 -6.90 5.02 -4.10
N CYS A 39 -6.51 3.76 -3.91
CA CYS A 39 -6.07 3.22 -2.63
C CYS A 39 -4.58 3.47 -2.36
N VAL A 40 -3.75 3.75 -3.38
CA VAL A 40 -2.31 3.97 -3.22
C VAL A 40 -2.05 5.30 -2.52
N ARG A 41 -1.53 5.25 -1.29
CA ARG A 41 -1.15 6.44 -0.51
C ARG A 41 0.33 6.82 -0.67
N TYR A 42 1.18 5.81 -0.81
CA TYR A 42 2.62 5.98 -0.99
C TYR A 42 3.11 5.01 -2.05
N ASN A 43 3.96 5.49 -2.95
CA ASN A 43 4.66 4.68 -3.95
C ASN A 43 6.16 4.91 -3.78
N TRP A 44 6.79 4.08 -2.96
CA TRP A 44 8.20 4.20 -2.61
C TRP A 44 9.09 3.87 -3.82
N ARG A 45 9.65 4.92 -4.44
CA ARG A 45 10.58 4.85 -5.58
C ARG A 45 11.59 5.98 -5.51
N ASN A 46 12.67 5.86 -6.27
CA ASN A 46 13.65 6.94 -6.46
C ASN A 46 14.27 7.50 -5.17
N GLY A 47 14.47 6.63 -4.16
CA GLY A 47 15.02 7.02 -2.86
C GLY A 47 13.97 7.27 -1.78
N ASP A 48 12.69 7.37 -2.14
CA ASP A 48 11.61 7.30 -1.16
C ASP A 48 11.46 5.86 -0.65
N ALA A 49 11.34 5.71 0.67
CA ALA A 49 11.21 4.41 1.33
C ALA A 49 10.31 4.53 2.56
N LEU A 50 9.77 3.39 3.00
CA LEU A 50 9.02 3.30 4.26
C LEU A 50 9.85 3.78 5.45
N VAL A 51 11.14 3.43 5.46
CA VAL A 51 12.12 3.91 6.43
C VAL A 51 13.03 4.91 5.72
N PRO A 52 12.87 6.22 5.98
CA PRO A 52 13.74 7.23 5.39
C PRO A 52 15.20 7.02 5.76
N GLN A 53 16.10 7.23 4.80
CA GLN A 53 17.55 7.09 5.04
C GLN A 53 18.03 8.02 6.16
N ALA A 54 17.48 9.22 6.27
CA ALA A 54 17.81 10.18 7.32
C ALA A 54 17.60 9.64 8.74
N TRP A 55 16.62 8.75 8.96
CA TRP A 55 16.40 8.14 10.29
C TRP A 55 17.53 7.17 10.65
N ILE A 56 18.07 6.46 9.65
CA ILE A 56 19.18 5.52 9.83
C ILE A 56 20.45 6.31 10.15
N ASP A 57 20.71 7.37 9.37
CA ASP A 57 21.90 8.20 9.52
C ASP A 57 21.95 8.91 10.89
N GLU A 58 20.80 9.32 11.42
CA GLU A 58 20.69 9.91 12.78
C GLU A 58 21.13 8.95 13.90
N HIS A 59 20.94 7.64 13.72
CA HIS A 59 21.18 6.63 14.75
C HIS A 59 22.48 5.83 14.52
N ALA A 60 23.27 6.18 13.51
CA ALA A 60 24.52 5.50 13.18
C ALA A 60 25.73 5.93 14.05
N SER A 61 25.51 6.79 15.05
CA SER A 61 26.52 7.31 15.99
C SER A 61 26.66 6.48 17.26
#